data_AF-A0A931AZN2-F1
#
_entry.id   AF-A0A931AZN2-F1
#
_cell.length_a   1.000
_cell.length_b   1.000
_cell.length_c   1.000
_cell.angle_alpha   90.00
_cell.angle_beta   90.00
_cell.angle_gamma   90.00
#
_symmetry.space_group_name_H-M   'P 1'
#
loop_
_entity.id
_entity.type
_entity.pdbx_description
1 polymer ?
#
loop_
_entity_poly.entity_id
_entity_poly.type
_entity_poly.pdbx_seq_one_letter_code
_entity_poly.pdbx_strand_id
1 'polypeptide(L)'
;MSRSKGNAQLAQHETNKELNRLNRLRKKMSHGGGSLSASQEIFLDAMQAKALTSGYKQSIQSEIDALTKYLKVEIENAYTLWKQTQADAKRWGEHLNDAEEMEALAAGNVTEYSIVRQPVNEYENILTMLRRTQSDLDNLLAQIKATIDKQVAIDKELAQYLS
;
A
#
# COMPACT_ATOMS: atom_id res chain seq x y z
N MET A 1 -11.65 17.87 8.44
CA MET A 1 -10.85 16.61 8.50
C MET A 1 -10.40 16.26 7.09
N SER A 2 -9.14 15.84 6.88
CA SER A 2 -8.66 15.39 5.55
C SER A 2 -9.41 14.11 5.12
N ARG A 3 -9.71 13.95 3.82
CA ARG A 3 -10.43 12.78 3.28
C ARG A 3 -9.77 11.44 3.64
N SER A 4 -8.43 11.38 3.71
CA SER A 4 -7.72 10.14 4.09
C SER A 4 -7.99 9.74 5.54
N LYS A 5 -8.01 10.70 6.48
CA LYS A 5 -8.35 10.46 7.89
C LYS A 5 -9.79 9.96 8.05
N GLY A 6 -10.72 10.45 7.24
CA GLY A 6 -12.11 9.95 7.21
C GLY A 6 -12.20 8.51 6.72
N ASN A 7 -11.48 8.18 5.64
CA ASN A 7 -11.46 6.83 5.08
C ASN A 7 -10.85 5.80 6.03
N ALA A 8 -9.74 6.14 6.69
CA ALA A 8 -9.12 5.27 7.69
C ALA A 8 -10.03 5.02 8.90
N GLN A 9 -10.73 6.05 9.39
CA GLN A 9 -11.70 5.89 10.48
C GLN A 9 -12.88 4.99 10.09
N LEU A 10 -13.39 5.12 8.87
CA LEU A 10 -14.46 4.26 8.35
C LEU A 10 -13.99 2.81 8.22
N ALA A 11 -12.80 2.57 7.66
CA ALA A 11 -12.22 1.24 7.54
C ALA A 11 -12.02 0.59 8.92
N GLN A 12 -11.52 1.35 9.90
CA GLN A 12 -11.37 0.87 11.27
C GLN A 12 -12.71 0.55 11.91
N HIS A 13 -13.73 1.38 11.70
CA HIS A 13 -15.07 1.14 12.22
C HIS A 13 -15.70 -0.16 11.67
N GLU A 14 -15.67 -0.35 10.35
CA GLU A 14 -16.19 -1.57 9.72
C GLU A 14 -15.39 -2.81 10.15
N THR A 15 -14.07 -2.70 10.28
CA THR A 15 -13.22 -3.78 10.80
C THR A 15 -13.63 -4.20 12.20
N ASN A 16 -13.79 -3.24 13.11
CA ASN A 16 -14.21 -3.52 14.49
C ASN A 16 -15.60 -4.15 14.56
N LYS A 17 -16.53 -3.71 13.70
CA LYS A 17 -17.86 -4.28 13.59
C LYS A 17 -17.82 -5.75 13.13
N GLU A 18 -16.98 -6.07 12.16
CA GLU A 18 -16.79 -7.44 11.71
C GLU A 18 -16.12 -8.32 12.77
N LEU A 19 -15.09 -7.83 13.47
CA LEU A 19 -14.48 -8.55 14.59
C LEU A 19 -15.48 -8.84 15.70
N ASN A 20 -16.34 -7.88 16.03
CA ASN A 20 -17.42 -8.07 16.99
C ASN A 20 -18.44 -9.12 16.53
N ARG A 21 -18.76 -9.17 15.22
CA ARG A 21 -19.61 -10.21 14.64
C ARG A 21 -18.96 -11.59 14.76
N LEU A 22 -17.67 -11.70 14.45
CA LEU A 22 -16.90 -12.95 14.55
C LEU A 22 -16.77 -13.44 15.99
N ASN A 23 -16.56 -12.54 16.95
CA ASN A 23 -16.55 -12.89 18.37
C ASN A 23 -17.91 -13.43 18.85
N ARG A 24 -19.02 -12.86 18.37
CA ARG A 24 -20.37 -13.41 18.64
C ARG A 24 -20.56 -14.79 18.00
N LEU A 25 -20.07 -14.97 16.77
CA LEU A 25 -20.13 -16.26 16.07
C LEU A 25 -19.34 -17.33 16.82
N ARG A 26 -18.10 -17.03 17.24
CA ARG A 26 -17.26 -17.90 18.06
C ARG A 26 -17.99 -18.38 19.31
N LYS A 27 -18.63 -17.45 20.04
CA LYS A 27 -19.45 -17.80 21.21
C LYS A 27 -20.61 -18.72 20.84
N LYS A 28 -21.35 -18.43 19.77
CA LYS A 28 -22.48 -19.30 19.37
C LYS A 28 -22.04 -20.71 19.01
N MET A 29 -20.93 -20.85 18.28
CA MET A 29 -20.39 -22.15 17.87
C MET A 29 -19.92 -22.98 19.07
N SER A 30 -19.38 -22.34 20.12
CA SER A 30 -18.94 -23.04 21.34
C SER A 30 -20.08 -23.46 22.28
N HIS A 31 -21.29 -22.89 22.16
CA HIS A 31 -22.43 -23.22 23.03
C HIS A 31 -23.26 -24.40 22.51
N GLY A 32 -23.01 -24.90 21.29
CA GLY A 32 -23.82 -25.92 20.62
C GLY A 32 -23.52 -27.38 20.96
N GLY A 33 -22.58 -27.69 21.86
CA GLY A 33 -22.32 -29.08 22.30
C GLY A 33 -20.88 -29.48 22.66
N GLY A 34 -19.91 -28.55 22.70
CA GLY A 34 -18.52 -28.84 23.06
C GLY A 34 -17.56 -27.68 22.75
N SER A 35 -16.26 -27.85 23.02
CA SER A 35 -15.23 -26.90 22.52
C SER A 35 -15.26 -26.86 21.00
N LEU A 36 -14.76 -25.77 20.41
CA LEU A 36 -14.61 -25.67 18.96
C LEU A 36 -13.74 -26.82 18.45
N SER A 37 -14.07 -27.35 17.28
CA SER A 37 -13.15 -28.22 16.57
C SER A 37 -11.95 -27.42 16.05
N ALA A 38 -10.84 -28.11 15.77
CA ALA A 38 -9.67 -27.47 15.16
C ALA A 38 -10.02 -26.80 13.81
N SER A 39 -10.91 -27.38 13.01
CA SER A 39 -11.37 -26.78 11.74
C SER A 39 -12.14 -25.48 11.96
N GLN A 40 -13.02 -25.45 12.97
CA GLN A 40 -13.80 -24.27 13.34
C GLN A 40 -12.92 -23.14 13.89
N GLU A 41 -11.90 -23.48 14.68
CA GLU A 41 -10.91 -22.51 15.16
C GLU A 41 -10.14 -21.87 14.00
N ILE A 42 -9.58 -22.70 13.11
CA ILE A 42 -8.86 -22.23 11.92
C ILE A 42 -9.74 -21.35 11.04
N PHE A 43 -11.00 -21.74 10.82
CA PHE A 43 -11.94 -20.94 10.05
C PHE A 43 -12.19 -19.57 10.67
N LEU A 44 -12.48 -19.51 11.98
CA LEU A 44 -12.74 -18.25 12.68
C LEU A 44 -11.50 -17.35 12.70
N ASP A 45 -10.32 -17.91 12.93
CA ASP A 45 -9.06 -17.17 12.91
C ASP A 45 -8.76 -16.61 11.52
N ALA A 46 -8.97 -17.42 10.47
CA ALA A 46 -8.82 -16.95 9.08
C ALA A 46 -9.81 -15.83 8.74
N MET A 47 -11.06 -15.90 9.21
CA MET A 47 -12.03 -14.81 9.04
C MET A 47 -11.60 -13.53 9.78
N GLN A 48 -11.05 -13.64 10.99
CA GLN A 48 -10.53 -12.49 11.73
C GLN A 48 -9.32 -11.86 11.02
N ALA A 49 -8.38 -12.70 10.58
CA ALA A 49 -7.23 -12.27 9.78
C ALA A 49 -7.67 -11.56 8.49
N LYS A 50 -8.71 -12.07 7.82
CA LYS A 50 -9.31 -11.43 6.64
C LYS A 50 -9.84 -10.04 6.96
N ALA A 51 -10.62 -9.90 8.04
CA ALA A 51 -11.22 -8.63 8.43
C ALA A 51 -10.13 -7.59 8.74
N LEU A 52 -9.12 -7.96 9.54
CA LEU A 52 -8.01 -7.10 9.91
C LEU A 52 -7.20 -6.66 8.67
N THR A 53 -6.80 -7.61 7.83
CA THR A 53 -5.98 -7.33 6.64
C THR A 53 -6.74 -6.45 5.65
N SER A 54 -8.04 -6.70 5.44
CA SER A 54 -8.88 -5.89 4.55
C SER A 54 -9.03 -4.46 5.08
N GLY A 55 -9.28 -4.32 6.38
CA GLY A 55 -9.38 -3.02 7.06
C GLY A 55 -8.10 -2.21 7.00
N TYR A 56 -6.96 -2.87 7.21
CA TYR A 56 -5.65 -2.25 7.09
C TYR A 56 -5.38 -1.80 5.66
N LYS A 57 -5.60 -2.67 4.66
CA LYS A 57 -5.48 -2.33 3.24
C LYS A 57 -6.32 -1.11 2.89
N GLN A 58 -7.58 -1.08 3.32
CA GLN A 58 -8.49 0.02 3.03
C GLN A 58 -8.08 1.33 3.70
N SER A 59 -7.55 1.26 4.93
CA SER A 59 -7.06 2.43 5.66
C SER A 59 -5.88 3.10 4.95
N ILE A 60 -4.92 2.31 4.46
CA ILE A 60 -3.69 2.85 3.87
C ILE A 60 -3.83 3.17 2.38
N GLN A 61 -4.80 2.59 1.66
CA GLN A 61 -4.91 2.72 0.21
C GLN A 61 -4.95 4.19 -0.24
N SER A 62 -5.74 5.02 0.45
CA SER A 62 -5.85 6.44 0.11
C SER A 62 -4.56 7.24 0.34
N GLU A 63 -3.74 6.82 1.29
CA GLU A 63 -2.44 7.43 1.56
C GLU A 63 -1.41 6.99 0.52
N ILE A 64 -1.40 5.70 0.16
CA ILE A 64 -0.57 5.18 -0.93
C ILE A 64 -0.89 5.88 -2.25
N ASP A 65 -2.16 6.07 -2.58
CA ASP A 65 -2.58 6.74 -3.82
C ASP A 65 -2.14 8.21 -3.84
N ALA A 66 -2.32 8.92 -2.71
CA ALA A 66 -1.92 10.31 -2.57
C ALA A 66 -0.39 10.46 -2.70
N LEU A 67 0.37 9.59 -2.03
CA LEU A 67 1.84 9.62 -2.06
C LEU A 67 2.38 9.23 -3.44
N THR A 68 1.77 8.23 -4.09
CA THR A 68 2.10 7.85 -5.47
C THR A 68 1.89 9.01 -6.43
N LYS A 69 0.77 9.72 -6.31
CA LYS A 69 0.49 10.91 -7.14
C LYS A 69 1.52 12.01 -6.87
N TYR A 70 1.79 12.30 -5.61
CA TYR A 70 2.76 13.32 -5.21
C TYR A 70 4.14 13.04 -5.79
N LEU A 71 4.68 11.83 -5.59
CA LEU A 71 6.02 11.45 -6.07
C LEU A 71 6.13 11.51 -7.60
N LYS A 72 5.09 11.12 -8.34
CA LYS A 72 5.09 11.25 -9.81
C LYS A 72 5.17 12.71 -10.26
N VAL A 73 4.46 13.60 -9.58
CA VAL A 73 4.55 15.05 -9.84
C VAL A 73 5.95 15.57 -9.52
N GLU A 74 6.56 15.14 -8.41
CA GLU A 74 7.93 15.57 -8.07
C GLU A 74 8.98 15.06 -9.07
N ILE A 75 8.79 13.86 -9.64
CA ILE A 75 9.63 13.38 -10.74
C ILE A 75 9.51 14.33 -11.95
N GLU A 76 8.30 14.71 -12.35
CA GLU A 76 8.08 15.67 -13.46
C GLU A 76 8.67 17.05 -13.15
N ASN A 77 8.53 17.52 -11.90
CA ASN A 77 9.11 18.78 -11.43
C ASN A 77 10.64 18.76 -11.50
N ALA A 78 11.29 17.66 -11.15
CA ALA A 78 12.75 17.53 -11.21
C ALA A 78 13.28 17.72 -12.64
N TYR A 79 12.67 17.06 -13.62
CA TYR A 79 13.03 17.24 -15.04
C TYR A 79 12.72 18.65 -15.55
N THR A 80 11.58 19.21 -15.12
CA THR A 80 11.18 20.58 -15.50
C THR A 80 12.17 21.60 -14.94
N LEU A 81 12.55 21.45 -13.68
CA LEU A 81 13.54 22.30 -13.01
C LEU A 81 14.88 22.24 -13.74
N TRP A 82 15.37 21.04 -14.09
CA TRP A 82 16.62 20.90 -14.84
C TRP A 82 16.57 21.62 -16.19
N LYS A 83 15.47 21.46 -16.94
CA LYS A 83 15.29 22.15 -18.23
C LYS A 83 15.26 23.67 -18.06
N GLN A 84 14.61 24.18 -17.01
CA GLN A 84 14.59 25.61 -16.69
C GLN A 84 15.98 26.12 -16.30
N THR A 85 16.71 25.38 -15.47
CA THR A 85 18.10 25.68 -15.11
C THR A 85 19.00 25.80 -16.34
N GLN A 86 18.90 24.88 -17.30
CA GLN A 86 19.65 24.94 -18.55
C GLN A 86 19.28 26.18 -19.38
N ALA A 87 17.98 26.52 -19.45
CA ALA A 87 17.51 27.70 -20.16
C ALA A 87 18.00 29.01 -19.51
N ASP A 88 18.00 29.07 -18.17
CA ASP A 88 18.49 30.22 -17.42
C ASP A 88 20.01 30.36 -17.57
N ALA A 89 20.77 29.27 -17.49
CA ALA A 89 22.22 29.30 -17.71
C ALA A 89 22.56 29.89 -19.08
N LYS A 90 21.87 29.45 -20.13
CA LYS A 90 22.02 30.00 -21.49
C LYS A 90 21.64 31.46 -21.62
N ARG A 91 20.58 31.88 -20.90
CA ARG A 91 20.09 33.25 -20.94
C ARG A 91 21.05 34.23 -20.27
N TRP A 92 21.61 33.84 -19.12
CA TRP A 92 22.46 34.73 -18.30
C TRP A 92 23.94 34.60 -18.66
N GLY A 93 24.36 33.45 -19.17
CA GLY A 93 25.70 33.15 -19.65
C GLY A 93 25.85 33.33 -21.16
N GLU A 94 25.26 34.37 -21.76
CA GLU A 94 25.24 34.54 -23.24
C GLU A 94 26.62 34.62 -23.91
N HIS A 95 27.69 34.82 -23.12
CA HIS A 95 29.08 34.83 -23.57
C HIS A 95 29.85 33.54 -23.28
N LEU A 96 29.20 32.59 -22.61
CA LEU A 96 29.74 31.27 -22.27
C LEU A 96 29.34 30.27 -23.35
N ASN A 97 30.17 29.26 -23.55
CA ASN A 97 29.76 28.06 -24.28
C ASN A 97 29.08 27.05 -23.34
N ASP A 98 28.42 26.05 -23.91
CA ASP A 98 27.69 25.02 -23.16
C ASP A 98 28.54 24.35 -22.04
N ALA A 99 29.84 24.15 -22.24
CA ALA A 99 30.70 23.53 -21.22
C ALA A 99 30.99 24.49 -20.05
N GLU A 100 31.25 25.76 -20.35
CA GLU A 100 31.46 26.81 -19.34
C GLU A 100 30.18 27.08 -18.53
N GLU A 101 29.01 27.03 -19.18
CA GLU A 101 27.70 27.09 -18.49
C GLU A 101 27.55 25.92 -17.51
N MET A 102 27.82 24.68 -17.94
CA MET A 102 27.72 23.51 -17.07
C MET A 102 28.74 23.52 -15.93
N GLU A 103 29.96 24.02 -16.16
CA GLU A 103 30.98 24.17 -15.13
C GLU A 103 30.56 25.22 -14.08
N ALA A 104 30.02 26.36 -14.51
CA ALA A 104 29.50 27.39 -13.61
C ALA A 104 28.33 26.88 -12.75
N LEU A 105 27.40 26.13 -13.36
CA LEU A 105 26.32 25.47 -12.63
C LEU A 105 26.86 24.43 -11.62
N ALA A 106 27.81 23.60 -12.05
CA ALA A 106 28.43 22.58 -11.21
C ALA A 106 29.21 23.18 -10.02
N ALA A 107 29.85 24.34 -10.19
CA ALA A 107 30.50 25.06 -9.10
C ALA A 107 29.50 25.47 -7.99
N GLY A 108 28.23 25.68 -8.34
CA GLY A 108 27.12 25.88 -7.40
C GLY A 108 26.42 24.59 -6.94
N ASN A 109 26.97 23.41 -7.27
CA ASN A 109 26.35 22.10 -7.06
C ASN A 109 24.99 21.92 -7.76
N VAL A 110 24.75 22.70 -8.81
CA VAL A 110 23.54 22.64 -9.64
C VAL A 110 23.84 21.73 -10.82
N THR A 111 23.54 20.43 -10.69
CA THR A 111 23.87 19.42 -11.70
C THR A 111 22.64 18.59 -12.04
N GLU A 112 22.64 17.95 -13.21
CA GLU A 112 21.60 16.96 -13.56
C GLU A 112 21.53 15.85 -12.48
N TYR A 113 22.67 15.48 -11.91
CA TYR A 113 22.71 14.49 -10.84
C TYR A 113 21.96 14.96 -9.59
N SER A 114 22.26 16.17 -9.10
CA SER A 114 21.67 16.71 -7.87
C SER A 114 20.21 17.13 -8.04
N ILE A 115 19.79 17.56 -9.24
CA ILE A 115 18.42 18.00 -9.52
C ILE A 115 17.51 16.85 -9.96
N VAL A 116 18.03 15.90 -10.74
CA VAL A 116 17.21 14.85 -11.37
C VAL A 116 17.60 13.47 -10.84
N ARG A 117 18.82 13.00 -11.11
CA ARG A 117 19.13 11.57 -10.96
C ARG A 117 18.99 11.09 -9.53
N GLN A 118 19.56 11.83 -8.57
CA GLN A 118 19.47 11.47 -7.16
C GLN A 118 18.02 11.48 -6.64
N PRO A 119 17.27 12.60 -6.72
CA PRO A 119 15.90 12.64 -6.18
C PRO A 119 14.95 11.69 -6.93
N VAL A 120 15.03 11.59 -8.26
CA VAL A 120 14.18 10.66 -9.02
C VAL A 120 14.44 9.20 -8.63
N ASN A 121 15.70 8.82 -8.40
CA ASN A 121 16.03 7.48 -7.91
C ASN A 121 15.44 7.22 -6.51
N GLU A 122 15.50 8.19 -5.61
CA GLU A 122 14.86 8.10 -4.29
C GLU A 122 13.33 7.94 -4.42
N TYR A 123 12.68 8.73 -5.27
CA TYR A 123 11.24 8.66 -5.50
C TYR A 123 10.80 7.33 -6.12
N GLU A 124 11.53 6.81 -7.11
CA GLU A 124 11.24 5.52 -7.74
C GLU A 124 11.42 4.34 -6.76
N ASN A 125 12.39 4.43 -5.86
CA ASN A 125 12.56 3.45 -4.78
C ASN A 125 11.36 3.44 -3.84
N ILE A 126 10.86 4.62 -3.45
CA ILE A 126 9.65 4.74 -2.62
C ILE A 126 8.43 4.20 -3.39
N LEU A 127 8.25 4.56 -4.66
CA LEU A 127 7.16 4.04 -5.50
C LEU A 127 7.19 2.51 -5.60
N THR A 128 8.37 1.92 -5.72
CA THR A 128 8.55 0.46 -5.72
C THR A 128 8.16 -0.14 -4.38
N MET A 129 8.54 0.46 -3.25
CA MET A 129 8.12 0.02 -1.92
C MET A 129 6.60 0.07 -1.74
N LEU A 130 5.95 1.15 -2.17
CA LEU A 130 4.48 1.30 -2.11
C LEU A 130 3.76 0.20 -2.89
N ARG A 131 4.23 -0.11 -4.11
CA ARG A 131 3.66 -1.19 -4.95
C ARG A 131 3.85 -2.56 -4.29
N ARG A 132 5.02 -2.82 -3.69
CA ARG A 132 5.28 -4.08 -2.95
C ARG A 132 4.32 -4.23 -1.78
N THR A 133 4.15 -3.19 -0.95
CA THR A 133 3.19 -3.22 0.16
C THR A 133 1.78 -3.55 -0.27
N GLN A 134 1.29 -2.97 -1.38
CA GLN A 134 -0.03 -3.31 -1.94
C GLN A 134 -0.10 -4.78 -2.37
N SER A 135 0.91 -5.25 -3.09
CA SER A 135 0.99 -6.64 -3.56
C SER A 135 1.05 -7.64 -2.40
N ASP A 136 1.80 -7.34 -1.34
CA ASP A 136 1.94 -8.22 -0.18
C ASP A 136 0.62 -8.37 0.57
N LEU A 137 -0.15 -7.28 0.70
CA LEU A 137 -1.49 -7.32 1.28
C LEU A 137 -2.47 -8.11 0.40
N ASP A 138 -2.39 -7.97 -0.92
CA ASP A 138 -3.21 -8.75 -1.85
C ASP A 138 -2.89 -10.25 -1.79
N ASN A 139 -1.60 -10.60 -1.75
CA ASN A 139 -1.16 -11.97 -1.60
C ASN A 139 -1.61 -12.58 -0.27
N LEU A 140 -1.49 -11.82 0.83
CA LEU A 140 -1.96 -12.26 2.14
C LEU A 140 -3.48 -12.52 2.15
N LEU A 141 -4.27 -11.61 1.56
CA LEU A 141 -5.72 -11.79 1.43
C LEU A 141 -6.07 -13.02 0.60
N ALA A 142 -5.33 -13.30 -0.49
CA ALA A 142 -5.53 -14.49 -1.31
C ALA A 142 -5.25 -15.78 -0.53
N GLN A 143 -4.17 -15.84 0.24
CA GLN A 143 -3.82 -17.00 1.08
C GLN A 143 -4.86 -17.24 2.18
N ILE A 144 -5.33 -16.17 2.83
CA ILE A 144 -6.41 -16.24 3.82
C ILE A 144 -7.69 -16.79 3.17
N LYS A 145 -8.05 -16.29 1.98
CA LYS A 145 -9.23 -16.78 1.25
C LYS A 145 -9.12 -18.27 0.92
N ALA A 146 -7.97 -18.72 0.41
CA ALA A 146 -7.73 -20.14 0.12
C ALA A 146 -7.89 -21.02 1.38
N THR A 147 -7.45 -20.51 2.54
CA THR A 147 -7.60 -21.21 3.83
C THR A 147 -9.08 -21.33 4.22
N ILE A 148 -9.85 -20.25 4.08
CA ILE A 148 -11.30 -20.24 4.32
C ILE A 148 -12.01 -21.25 3.39
N ASP A 149 -11.73 -21.18 2.09
CA ASP A 149 -12.38 -22.02 1.07
C ASP A 149 -12.08 -23.51 1.33
N LYS A 150 -10.85 -23.84 1.74
CA LYS A 150 -10.47 -25.20 2.14
C LYS A 150 -11.28 -25.70 3.34
N GLN A 151 -11.45 -24.90 4.39
CA GLN A 151 -12.21 -25.32 5.56
C GLN A 151 -13.71 -25.49 5.24
N VAL A 152 -14.28 -24.61 4.40
CA VAL A 152 -15.67 -24.74 3.94
C VAL A 152 -15.88 -26.02 3.12
N ALA A 153 -14.90 -26.42 2.30
CA ALA A 153 -14.99 -27.66 1.53
C ALA A 153 -14.95 -28.91 2.44
N ILE A 154 -14.03 -28.94 3.41
CA ILE A 154 -13.93 -30.04 4.38
C ILE A 154 -15.24 -30.21 5.16
N ASP A 155 -15.82 -29.12 5.66
CA ASP A 155 -17.08 -29.18 6.40
C ASP A 155 -18.25 -29.68 5.52
N LYS A 156 -18.28 -29.31 4.23
CA LYS A 156 -19.30 -29.81 3.28
C LYS A 156 -19.18 -31.30 3.02
N GLU A 157 -17.97 -31.81 2.81
CA GLU A 157 -17.73 -33.24 2.60
C GLU A 157 -18.14 -34.03 3.84
N LEU A 158 -17.72 -33.60 5.03
CA LEU A 158 -18.11 -34.25 6.29
C LEU A 158 -19.63 -34.27 6.49
N ALA A 159 -20.33 -33.18 6.17
CA ALA A 159 -21.78 -33.11 6.27
C ALA A 159 -22.48 -34.10 5.31
N GLN A 160 -21.93 -34.32 4.11
CA GLN A 160 -22.47 -35.30 3.14
C GLN A 160 -22.22 -36.76 3.56
N TYR A 161 -21.08 -37.05 4.22
CA TYR A 161 -20.82 -38.40 4.74
C TYR A 161 -21.70 -38.77 5.95
N LEU A 162 -22.25 -37.79 6.66
CA LEU A 162 -23.04 -37.98 7.88
C LEU A 162 -24.57 -37.83 7.65
N SER A 163 -25.00 -37.53 6.42
CA SER A 163 -26.41 -37.42 6.02
C SER A 163 -26.96 -38.72 5.44
#